data_AF-A0A523AWP9-F1
#
_entry.id   AF-A0A523AWP9-F1
#
_cell.length_a   1.000
_cell.length_b   1.000
_cell.length_c   1.000
_cell.angle_alpha   90.00
_cell.angle_beta   90.00
_cell.angle_gamma   90.00
#
_symmetry.space_group_name_H-M   'P 1'
#
loop_
_entity.id
_entity.type
_entity.pdbx_description
1 polymer ?
#
loop_
_entity_poly.entity_id
_entity_poly.type
_entity_poly.pdbx_seq_one_letter_code
_entity_poly.pdbx_strand_id
1 'polypeptide(L)'
;MLETLREVGGTASLVLRMEGERKVVRPDLSPENLDSGLFQLERRSLTLGELEVRGGRPYLYGREADLPLLRSWMEACAAEMWRGEGLTQERARELAEVLLSHRERAEGRALRAVREVLGQEVADQLLREGRVRVRSSTGEEYVITEEGEVYSAGGRRCCVQVEGEGRLPKYDRFLAVYLTVRDRPEKISTLRPHPEMVEELTRRARMLMAELECLVERLHLGWEERVEIPPFLLGSGT
;
A
#
# COMPACT_ATOMS: atom_id res chain seq x y z
N MET A 1 1.93 10.10 -4.71
CA MET A 1 0.99 10.21 -3.57
C MET A 1 1.34 9.21 -2.45
N LEU A 2 1.34 7.89 -2.70
CA LEU A 2 1.80 6.91 -1.69
C LEU A 2 3.31 6.97 -1.40
N GLU A 3 4.14 7.26 -2.39
CA GLU A 3 5.59 7.46 -2.21
C GLU A 3 5.91 8.77 -1.46
N THR A 4 5.14 9.82 -1.71
CA THR A 4 5.24 11.13 -1.04
C THR A 4 4.95 11.06 0.47
N LEU A 5 4.19 10.04 0.93
CA LEU A 5 3.85 9.83 2.34
C LEU A 5 4.86 8.96 3.11
N ARG A 6 5.81 8.32 2.42
CA ARG A 6 6.86 7.50 3.06
C ARG A 6 7.99 8.34 3.64
N GLU A 7 8.27 9.51 3.07
CA GLU A 7 9.40 10.38 3.48
C GLU A 7 9.08 11.25 4.69
N VAL A 8 7.79 11.54 4.93
CA VAL A 8 7.36 12.29 6.10
C VAL A 8 7.01 11.26 7.17
N GLY A 9 7.84 11.10 8.19
CA GLY A 9 7.57 10.24 9.37
C GLY A 9 6.34 10.65 10.20
N GLY A 10 5.38 11.34 9.60
CA GLY A 10 4.14 11.81 10.19
C GLY A 10 2.95 10.88 9.93
N THR A 11 1.81 11.31 10.42
CA THR A 11 0.50 10.67 10.21
C THR A 11 -0.31 11.50 9.22
N ALA A 12 -0.88 10.86 8.21
CA ALA A 12 -1.82 11.49 7.28
C ALA A 12 -3.12 10.68 7.23
N SER A 13 -4.25 11.35 7.03
CA SER A 13 -5.53 10.69 6.72
C SER A 13 -5.97 11.08 5.32
N LEU A 14 -6.46 10.10 4.56
CA LEU A 14 -7.03 10.28 3.23
C LEU A 14 -8.49 9.82 3.26
N VAL A 15 -9.41 10.73 2.97
CA VAL A 15 -10.82 10.37 2.76
C VAL A 15 -10.94 9.62 1.44
N LEU A 16 -11.42 8.38 1.52
CA LEU A 16 -11.60 7.51 0.37
C LEU A 16 -13.01 7.69 -0.19
N ARG A 17 -13.08 8.09 -1.45
CA ARG A 17 -14.33 8.23 -2.20
C ARG A 17 -14.32 7.29 -3.39
N MET A 18 -15.46 6.66 -3.64
CA MET A 18 -15.68 5.83 -4.82
C MET A 18 -16.76 6.47 -5.68
N GLU A 19 -16.45 6.61 -6.96
CA GLU A 19 -17.34 7.20 -7.95
C GLU A 19 -17.50 6.23 -9.11
N GLY A 20 -18.71 6.18 -9.66
CA GLY A 20 -19.05 5.25 -10.71
C GLY A 20 -20.20 5.75 -11.58
N GLU A 21 -20.17 5.35 -12.84
CA GLU A 21 -21.21 5.65 -13.82
C GLU A 21 -21.70 4.35 -14.47
N ARG A 22 -23.02 4.13 -14.49
CA ARG A 22 -23.64 2.95 -15.10
C ARG A 22 -24.66 3.38 -16.15
N LYS A 23 -24.61 2.76 -17.33
CA LYS A 23 -25.68 2.84 -18.33
C LYS A 23 -26.86 1.98 -17.88
N VAL A 24 -28.02 2.60 -17.71
CA VAL A 24 -29.29 1.94 -17.36
C VAL A 24 -30.27 2.17 -18.50
N VAL A 25 -31.07 1.15 -18.83
CA VAL A 25 -32.13 1.28 -19.84
C VAL A 25 -33.18 2.24 -19.30
N ARG A 26 -33.63 3.19 -20.14
CA ARG A 26 -34.69 4.11 -19.73
C ARG A 26 -35.99 3.35 -19.47
N PRO A 27 -36.71 3.67 -18.38
CA PRO A 27 -37.99 3.02 -18.08
C PRO A 27 -39.10 3.44 -19.04
N ASP A 28 -39.00 4.63 -19.66
CA ASP A 28 -39.93 5.14 -20.66
C ASP A 28 -39.33 5.02 -22.07
N LEU A 29 -39.97 4.17 -22.89
CA LEU A 29 -39.58 3.85 -24.27
C LEU A 29 -40.55 4.45 -25.30
N SER A 30 -41.29 5.50 -24.93
CA SER A 30 -42.17 6.21 -25.85
C SER A 30 -41.41 6.76 -27.07
N PRO A 31 -42.06 6.86 -28.25
CA PRO A 31 -41.42 7.31 -29.49
C PRO A 31 -40.73 8.68 -29.37
N GLU A 32 -41.30 9.57 -28.56
CA GLU A 32 -40.82 10.93 -28.29
C GLU A 32 -39.48 10.94 -27.55
N ASN A 33 -39.18 9.88 -26.80
CA ASN A 33 -37.97 9.76 -25.97
C ASN A 33 -36.85 8.97 -26.66
N LEU A 34 -37.14 8.23 -27.75
CA LEU A 34 -36.15 7.45 -28.50
C LEU A 34 -35.05 8.34 -29.12
N ASP A 35 -35.40 9.56 -29.54
CA ASP A 35 -34.46 10.54 -30.10
C ASP A 35 -33.41 11.00 -29.07
N SER A 36 -33.71 10.88 -27.77
CA SER A 36 -32.79 11.21 -26.67
C SER A 36 -31.96 10.02 -26.15
N GLY A 37 -32.10 8.85 -26.79
CA GLY A 37 -31.32 7.64 -26.55
C GLY A 37 -31.97 6.65 -25.56
N LEU A 38 -31.74 5.34 -25.81
CA LEU A 38 -32.31 4.22 -25.04
C LEU A 38 -31.77 4.08 -23.60
N PHE A 39 -30.71 4.81 -23.26
CA PHE A 39 -29.99 4.66 -22.00
C PHE A 39 -29.92 5.99 -21.25
N GLN A 40 -29.94 5.90 -19.93
CA GLN A 40 -29.57 6.98 -19.03
C GLN A 40 -28.29 6.61 -18.29
N LEU A 41 -27.48 7.62 -17.96
CA LEU A 41 -26.28 7.45 -17.15
C LEU A 41 -26.65 7.68 -15.68
N GLU A 42 -26.60 6.61 -14.89
CA GLU A 42 -26.74 6.67 -13.45
C GLU A 42 -25.36 6.89 -12.83
N ARG A 43 -25.17 8.05 -12.19
CA ARG A 43 -23.96 8.38 -11.46
C ARG A 43 -24.14 8.09 -9.97
N ARG A 44 -23.16 7.42 -9.37
CA ARG A 44 -23.09 7.16 -7.93
C ARG A 44 -21.74 7.63 -7.39
N SER A 45 -21.76 8.31 -6.24
CA SER A 45 -20.57 8.71 -5.50
C SER A 45 -20.82 8.39 -4.03
N LEU A 46 -19.86 7.73 -3.38
CA LEU A 46 -19.94 7.35 -1.98
C LEU A 46 -18.59 7.53 -1.29
N THR A 47 -18.59 8.11 -0.10
CA THR A 47 -17.43 8.07 0.80
C THR A 47 -17.35 6.70 1.46
N LEU A 48 -16.26 5.98 1.22
CA LEU A 48 -16.03 4.65 1.77
C LEU A 48 -15.55 4.70 3.22
N GLY A 49 -14.72 5.69 3.56
CA GLY A 49 -14.08 5.80 4.87
C GLY A 49 -12.76 6.56 4.81
N GLU A 50 -11.90 6.34 5.80
CA GLU A 50 -10.58 6.98 5.89
C GLU A 50 -9.45 5.94 5.82
N LEU A 51 -8.43 6.24 5.03
CA LEU A 51 -7.17 5.53 5.02
C LEU A 51 -6.13 6.37 5.74
N GLU A 52 -5.64 5.87 6.86
CA GLU A 52 -4.57 6.51 7.58
C GLU A 52 -3.22 6.00 7.07
N VAL A 53 -2.21 6.86 7.00
CA VAL A 53 -0.83 6.46 6.73
C VAL A 53 0.00 6.89 7.92
N ARG A 54 0.62 5.91 8.60
CA ARG A 54 1.45 6.14 9.79
C ARG A 54 2.82 5.55 9.53
N GLY A 55 3.87 6.37 9.54
CA GLY A 55 5.24 5.90 9.27
C GLY A 55 5.39 5.17 7.94
N GLY A 56 4.70 5.65 6.89
CA GLY A 56 4.72 5.06 5.54
C GLY A 56 3.94 3.75 5.37
N ARG A 57 3.17 3.32 6.38
CA ARG A 57 2.31 2.13 6.34
C ARG A 57 0.83 2.51 6.27
N PRO A 58 0.02 1.90 5.39
CA PRO A 58 -1.41 2.19 5.32
C PRO A 58 -2.17 1.47 6.44
N TYR A 59 -3.19 2.12 6.98
CA TYR A 59 -4.11 1.61 7.98
C TYR A 59 -5.54 1.89 7.53
N LEU A 60 -6.34 0.84 7.44
CA LEU A 60 -7.76 0.93 7.12
C LEU A 60 -8.55 0.59 8.39
N TYR A 61 -9.37 1.52 8.86
CA TYR A 61 -10.12 1.39 10.13
C TYR A 61 -9.22 1.01 11.33
N GLY A 62 -8.05 1.63 11.42
CA GLY A 62 -7.09 1.42 12.51
C GLY A 62 -6.25 0.14 12.44
N ARG A 63 -6.41 -0.68 11.39
CA ARG A 63 -5.64 -1.92 11.18
C ARG A 63 -4.73 -1.81 9.96
N GLU A 64 -3.50 -2.31 10.06
CA GLU A 64 -2.52 -2.23 8.97
C GLU A 64 -3.02 -2.97 7.73
N ALA A 65 -2.97 -2.30 6.59
CA ALA A 65 -3.44 -2.80 5.31
C ALA A 65 -2.34 -2.63 4.26
N ASP A 66 -2.00 -3.71 3.55
CA ASP A 66 -1.08 -3.62 2.42
C ASP A 66 -1.82 -3.26 1.12
N LEU A 67 -1.07 -2.88 0.08
CA LEU A 67 -1.65 -2.51 -1.21
C LEU A 67 -2.51 -3.63 -1.84
N PRO A 68 -2.13 -4.92 -1.78
CA PRO A 68 -2.99 -6.01 -2.19
C PRO A 68 -4.35 -6.04 -1.46
N LEU A 69 -4.37 -5.93 -0.13
CA LEU A 69 -5.63 -5.92 0.63
C LEU A 69 -6.49 -4.71 0.28
N LEU A 70 -5.88 -3.52 0.18
CA LEU A 70 -6.59 -2.30 -0.21
C LEU A 70 -7.21 -2.44 -1.60
N ARG A 71 -6.49 -3.05 -2.55
CA ARG A 71 -7.01 -3.35 -3.89
C ARG A 71 -8.21 -4.28 -3.84
N SER A 72 -8.10 -5.42 -3.15
CA SER A 72 -9.20 -6.39 -3.03
C SER A 72 -10.43 -5.78 -2.35
N TRP A 73 -10.22 -4.92 -1.35
CA TRP A 73 -11.30 -4.18 -0.71
C TRP A 73 -11.97 -3.18 -1.67
N MET A 74 -11.20 -2.40 -2.43
CA MET A 74 -11.75 -1.49 -3.46
C MET A 74 -12.54 -2.26 -4.53
N GLU A 75 -12.04 -3.41 -4.99
CA GLU A 75 -12.74 -4.27 -5.95
C GLU A 75 -14.06 -4.80 -5.39
N ALA A 76 -14.08 -5.24 -4.11
CA ALA A 76 -15.30 -5.69 -3.45
C ALA A 76 -16.33 -4.56 -3.30
N CYS A 77 -15.89 -3.36 -2.90
CA CYS A 77 -16.73 -2.17 -2.84
C CYS A 77 -17.32 -1.81 -4.20
N ALA A 78 -16.50 -1.81 -5.26
CA ALA A 78 -16.97 -1.53 -6.62
C ALA A 78 -18.01 -2.56 -7.09
N ALA A 79 -17.86 -3.83 -6.73
CA ALA A 79 -18.84 -4.87 -7.04
C ALA A 79 -20.18 -4.65 -6.32
N GLU A 80 -20.15 -4.30 -5.03
CA GLU A 80 -21.35 -4.00 -4.24
C GLU A 80 -22.06 -2.71 -4.67
N MET A 81 -21.32 -1.70 -5.14
CA MET A 81 -21.89 -0.42 -5.60
C MET A 81 -22.97 -0.60 -6.66
N TRP A 82 -22.86 -1.67 -7.46
CA TRP A 82 -23.76 -1.98 -8.56
C TRP A 82 -24.71 -3.16 -8.30
N ARG A 83 -24.68 -3.75 -7.11
CA ARG A 83 -25.64 -4.79 -6.67
C ARG A 83 -26.97 -4.16 -6.21
N GLY A 84 -28.01 -4.98 -6.11
CA GLY A 84 -29.40 -4.56 -5.92
C GLY A 84 -29.65 -3.70 -4.67
N GLU A 85 -28.89 -3.89 -3.60
CA GLU A 85 -29.01 -3.09 -2.35
C GLU A 85 -28.11 -1.84 -2.36
N GLY A 86 -27.15 -1.75 -3.29
CA GLY A 86 -26.15 -0.68 -3.37
C GLY A 86 -25.08 -0.76 -2.27
N LEU A 87 -23.97 -0.07 -2.47
CA LEU A 87 -22.92 0.06 -1.46
C LEU A 87 -23.29 1.17 -0.47
N THR A 88 -23.20 0.87 0.83
CA THR A 88 -23.22 1.86 1.91
C THR A 88 -21.85 1.97 2.58
N GLN A 89 -21.64 3.00 3.40
CA GLN A 89 -20.40 3.17 4.14
C GLN A 89 -20.21 2.04 5.18
N GLU A 90 -21.28 1.64 5.86
CA GLU A 90 -21.29 0.50 6.78
C GLU A 90 -20.89 -0.78 6.06
N ARG A 91 -21.46 -1.01 4.86
CA ARG A 91 -21.12 -2.19 4.06
C ARG A 91 -19.66 -2.18 3.61
N ALA A 92 -19.14 -1.02 3.21
CA ALA A 92 -17.72 -0.86 2.88
C ALA A 92 -16.80 -1.20 4.07
N ARG A 93 -17.20 -0.79 5.28
CA ARG A 93 -16.48 -1.14 6.52
C ARG A 93 -16.54 -2.64 6.82
N GLU A 94 -17.71 -3.26 6.73
CA GLU A 94 -17.86 -4.72 6.93
C GLU A 94 -16.94 -5.53 6.00
N LEU A 95 -16.86 -5.15 4.71
CA LEU A 95 -15.98 -5.80 3.75
C LEU A 95 -14.51 -5.67 4.16
N ALA A 96 -14.08 -4.49 4.63
CA ALA A 96 -12.74 -4.29 5.14
C ALA A 96 -12.47 -5.19 6.36
N GLU A 97 -13.40 -5.23 7.31
CA GLU A 97 -13.29 -6.04 8.53
C GLU A 97 -13.16 -7.53 8.21
N VAL A 98 -13.90 -8.04 7.23
CA VAL A 98 -13.78 -9.43 6.75
C VAL A 98 -12.40 -9.71 6.16
N LEU A 99 -11.92 -8.85 5.26
CA LEU A 99 -10.62 -9.03 4.60
C LEU A 99 -9.44 -8.95 5.58
N LEU A 100 -9.46 -7.94 6.46
CA LEU A 100 -8.45 -7.77 7.49
C LEU A 100 -8.43 -8.96 8.46
N SER A 101 -9.60 -9.44 8.88
CA SER A 101 -9.68 -10.60 9.78
C SER A 101 -9.24 -11.90 9.12
N HIS A 102 -9.54 -12.07 7.82
CA HIS A 102 -9.04 -13.21 7.06
C HIS A 102 -7.51 -13.18 6.99
N ARG A 103 -6.92 -12.02 6.74
CA ARG A 103 -5.46 -11.82 6.71
C ARG A 103 -4.82 -12.14 8.05
N GLU A 104 -5.30 -11.57 9.15
CA GLU A 104 -4.75 -11.83 10.49
C GLU A 104 -4.83 -13.32 10.85
N ARG A 105 -5.92 -14.00 10.49
CA ARG A 105 -6.04 -15.45 10.68
C ARG A 105 -5.02 -16.22 9.83
N ALA A 106 -4.77 -15.79 8.59
CA ALA A 106 -3.78 -16.40 7.72
C ALA A 106 -2.37 -16.20 8.28
N GLU A 107 -2.02 -14.98 8.70
CA GLU A 107 -0.75 -14.68 9.34
C GLU A 107 -0.58 -15.45 10.66
N GLY A 108 -1.63 -15.57 11.47
CA GLY A 108 -1.60 -16.35 12.70
C GLY A 108 -1.46 -17.87 12.46
N ARG A 109 -1.94 -18.40 11.34
CA ARG A 109 -1.65 -19.78 10.91
C ARG A 109 -0.19 -19.90 10.45
N ALA A 110 0.27 -18.98 9.63
CA ALA A 110 1.63 -18.98 9.10
C ALA A 110 2.67 -18.87 10.23
N LEU A 111 2.46 -17.98 11.21
CA LEU A 111 3.33 -17.84 12.37
C LEU A 111 3.36 -19.10 13.24
N ARG A 112 2.23 -19.83 13.34
CA ARG A 112 2.21 -21.16 14.00
C ARG A 112 3.07 -22.16 13.24
N ALA A 113 2.98 -22.18 11.91
CA ALA A 113 3.85 -23.03 11.08
C ALA A 113 5.34 -22.68 11.28
N VAL A 114 5.70 -21.40 11.40
CA VAL A 114 7.07 -20.99 11.74
C VAL A 114 7.52 -21.61 13.08
N ARG A 115 6.68 -21.53 14.12
CA ARG A 115 6.99 -22.12 15.45
C ARG A 115 7.14 -23.64 15.38
N GLU A 116 6.27 -24.30 14.64
CA GLU A 116 6.28 -25.77 14.50
C GLU A 116 7.50 -26.27 13.70
N VAL A 117 7.89 -25.57 12.63
CA VAL A 117 8.94 -26.01 11.70
C VAL A 117 10.33 -25.52 12.10
N LEU A 118 10.46 -24.28 12.59
CA LEU A 118 11.74 -23.65 12.91
C LEU A 118 12.01 -23.54 14.41
N GLY A 119 10.99 -23.76 15.24
CA GLY A 119 11.08 -23.66 16.69
C GLY A 119 10.66 -22.29 17.24
N GLN A 120 10.33 -22.27 18.53
CA GLN A 120 9.84 -21.08 19.23
C GLN A 120 10.88 -19.95 19.27
N GLU A 121 12.16 -20.30 19.45
CA GLU A 121 13.27 -19.32 19.54
C GLU A 121 13.39 -18.47 18.27
N VAL A 122 13.27 -19.09 17.09
CA VAL A 122 13.32 -18.40 15.80
C VAL A 122 12.12 -17.48 15.62
N ALA A 123 10.92 -17.94 15.99
CA ALA A 123 9.71 -17.12 15.91
C ALA A 123 9.77 -15.91 16.85
N ASP A 124 10.25 -16.10 18.08
CA ASP A 124 10.38 -15.01 19.05
C ASP A 124 11.47 -14.01 18.64
N GLN A 125 12.58 -14.50 18.07
CA GLN A 125 13.59 -13.63 17.48
C GLN A 125 12.99 -12.80 16.33
N LEU A 126 12.24 -13.43 15.42
CA LEU A 126 11.60 -12.75 14.29
C LEU A 126 10.66 -11.64 14.78
N LEU A 127 9.81 -11.92 15.77
CA LEU A 127 8.86 -10.95 16.31
C LEU A 127 9.54 -9.81 17.07
N ARG A 128 10.66 -10.08 17.75
CA ARG A 128 11.37 -9.09 18.56
C ARG A 128 12.32 -8.21 17.75
N GLU A 129 13.06 -8.82 16.84
CA GLU A 129 14.16 -8.18 16.10
C GLU A 129 13.77 -7.82 14.66
N GLY A 130 12.64 -8.33 14.16
CA GLY A 130 12.22 -8.17 12.76
C GLY A 130 13.12 -8.92 11.76
N ARG A 131 14.06 -9.72 12.25
CA ARG A 131 15.05 -10.45 11.44
C ARG A 131 15.63 -11.66 12.19
N VAL A 132 16.11 -12.63 11.43
CA VAL A 132 16.73 -13.86 11.94
C VAL A 132 18.01 -14.15 11.16
N ARG A 133 19.04 -14.64 11.86
CA ARG A 133 20.28 -15.14 11.24
C ARG A 133 20.13 -16.62 10.89
N VAL A 134 20.56 -16.99 9.69
CA VAL A 134 20.54 -18.36 9.18
C VAL A 134 21.91 -18.72 8.64
N ARG A 135 22.36 -19.93 9.00
CA ARG A 135 23.53 -20.55 8.37
C ARG A 135 23.05 -21.57 7.34
N SER A 136 23.54 -21.48 6.11
CA SER A 136 23.24 -22.43 5.04
C SER A 136 23.95 -23.77 5.25
N SER A 137 23.54 -24.79 4.50
CA SER A 137 24.20 -26.09 4.43
C SER A 137 25.65 -26.02 3.92
N THR A 138 26.01 -24.94 3.19
CA THR A 138 27.39 -24.65 2.75
C THR A 138 28.22 -23.90 3.80
N GLY A 139 27.63 -23.54 4.94
CA GLY A 139 28.29 -22.85 6.05
C GLY A 139 28.28 -21.32 5.94
N GLU A 140 27.67 -20.75 4.90
CA GLU A 140 27.53 -19.32 4.72
C GLU A 140 26.43 -18.74 5.63
N GLU A 141 26.60 -17.50 6.07
CA GLU A 141 25.65 -16.82 6.95
C GLU A 141 24.85 -15.73 6.23
N TYR A 142 23.56 -15.72 6.53
CA TYR A 142 22.56 -14.83 5.97
C TYR A 142 21.67 -14.23 7.06
N VAL A 143 21.12 -13.07 6.80
CA VAL A 143 20.09 -12.42 7.60
C VAL A 143 18.81 -12.37 6.78
N ILE A 144 17.72 -12.89 7.34
CA ILE A 144 16.39 -12.90 6.73
C ILE A 144 15.49 -11.98 7.53
N THR A 145 14.87 -11.01 6.88
CA THR A 145 13.92 -10.08 7.52
C THR A 145 12.52 -10.68 7.59
N GLU A 146 11.66 -10.09 8.42
CA GLU A 146 10.23 -10.45 8.50
C GLU A 146 9.48 -10.34 7.17
N GLU A 147 9.96 -9.53 6.24
CA GLU A 147 9.41 -9.38 4.89
C GLU A 147 9.98 -10.38 3.88
N GLY A 148 10.85 -11.30 4.32
CA GLY A 148 11.49 -12.30 3.47
C GLY A 148 12.70 -11.77 2.68
N GLU A 149 13.15 -10.54 2.92
CA GLU A 149 14.39 -10.04 2.31
C GLU A 149 15.61 -10.72 2.93
N VAL A 150 16.58 -11.08 2.08
CA VAL A 150 17.79 -11.79 2.49
C VAL A 150 19.04 -10.96 2.25
N TYR A 151 19.94 -10.95 3.22
CA TYR A 151 21.21 -10.25 3.17
C TYR A 151 22.35 -11.21 3.51
N SER A 152 23.43 -11.19 2.75
CA SER A 152 24.68 -11.90 3.08
C SER A 152 25.34 -11.32 4.33
N ALA A 153 26.29 -12.05 4.92
CA ALA A 153 27.13 -11.57 6.05
C ALA A 153 27.79 -10.20 5.80
N GLY A 154 28.13 -9.88 4.54
CA GLY A 154 28.68 -8.58 4.13
C GLY A 154 27.64 -7.48 3.91
N GLY A 155 26.37 -7.70 4.28
CA GLY A 155 25.27 -6.74 4.13
C GLY A 155 24.72 -6.59 2.71
N ARG A 156 25.18 -7.39 1.75
CA ARG A 156 24.67 -7.34 0.37
C ARG A 156 23.34 -8.06 0.26
N ARG A 157 22.35 -7.43 -0.39
CA ARG A 157 21.04 -8.02 -0.66
C ARG A 157 21.15 -9.21 -1.62
N CYS A 158 20.47 -10.30 -1.27
CA CYS A 158 20.39 -11.51 -2.05
C CYS A 158 18.97 -11.68 -2.62
N CYS A 159 18.89 -12.28 -3.80
CA CYS A 159 17.66 -12.80 -4.37
C CYS A 159 17.60 -14.30 -4.09
N VAL A 160 16.49 -14.76 -3.49
CA VAL A 160 16.23 -16.16 -3.20
C VAL A 160 15.06 -16.60 -4.07
N GLN A 161 15.25 -17.67 -4.84
CA GLN A 161 14.21 -18.18 -5.72
C GLN A 161 13.28 -19.15 -4.98
N VAL A 162 12.08 -18.69 -4.65
CA VAL A 162 11.02 -19.50 -4.04
C VAL A 162 9.81 -19.56 -4.98
N GLU A 163 9.38 -20.77 -5.33
CA GLU A 163 8.20 -20.96 -6.19
C GLU A 163 6.93 -20.51 -5.47
N GLY A 164 6.11 -19.69 -6.14
CA GLY A 164 4.83 -19.21 -5.61
C GLY A 164 4.91 -18.14 -4.51
N GLU A 165 6.11 -17.65 -4.17
CA GLU A 165 6.37 -16.74 -3.04
C GLU A 165 5.51 -15.48 -3.03
N GLY A 166 5.27 -14.88 -4.20
CA GLY A 166 4.55 -13.60 -4.32
C GLY A 166 3.08 -13.64 -3.89
N ARG A 167 2.53 -14.82 -3.59
CA ARG A 167 1.15 -15.00 -3.10
C ARG A 167 1.09 -15.48 -1.65
N LEU A 168 2.23 -15.70 -1.01
CA LEU A 168 2.27 -16.24 0.34
C LEU A 168 2.01 -15.14 1.38
N PRO A 169 1.28 -15.46 2.47
CA PRO A 169 1.29 -14.64 3.67
C PRO A 169 2.71 -14.35 4.15
N LYS A 170 2.92 -13.21 4.81
CA LYS A 170 4.23 -12.73 5.27
C LYS A 170 5.09 -13.81 5.94
N TYR A 171 4.55 -14.51 6.93
CA TYR A 171 5.30 -15.55 7.66
C TYR A 171 5.49 -16.86 6.86
N ASP A 172 4.62 -17.18 5.91
CA ASP A 172 4.81 -18.32 5.01
C ASP A 172 5.93 -18.03 4.01
N ARG A 173 5.98 -16.79 3.50
CA ARG A 173 7.11 -16.29 2.69
C ARG A 173 8.41 -16.38 3.49
N PHE A 174 8.44 -15.86 4.72
CA PHE A 174 9.61 -15.97 5.59
C PHE A 174 10.06 -17.43 5.76
N LEU A 175 9.12 -18.33 6.08
CA LEU A 175 9.40 -19.76 6.26
C LEU A 175 10.01 -20.38 4.99
N ALA A 176 9.40 -20.12 3.83
CA ALA A 176 9.87 -20.66 2.56
C ALA A 176 11.27 -20.14 2.19
N VAL A 177 11.53 -18.85 2.42
CA VAL A 177 12.86 -18.24 2.23
C VAL A 177 13.86 -18.84 3.22
N TYR A 178 13.50 -18.98 4.50
CA TYR A 178 14.34 -19.58 5.52
C TYR A 178 14.80 -20.99 5.15
N LEU A 179 13.85 -21.86 4.79
CA LEU A 179 14.14 -23.23 4.39
C LEU A 179 15.00 -23.26 3.12
N THR A 180 14.75 -22.37 2.17
CA THR A 180 15.57 -22.28 0.94
C THR A 180 16.99 -21.84 1.25
N VAL A 181 17.17 -20.84 2.12
CA VAL A 181 18.50 -20.37 2.52
C VAL A 181 19.27 -21.44 3.30
N ARG A 182 18.58 -22.16 4.20
CA ARG A 182 19.18 -23.22 5.01
C ARG A 182 19.58 -24.42 4.16
N ASP A 183 18.66 -24.91 3.32
CA ASP A 183 18.76 -26.24 2.72
C ASP A 183 19.16 -26.22 1.24
N ARG A 184 18.96 -25.09 0.54
CA ARG A 184 19.16 -24.95 -0.92
C ARG A 184 19.94 -23.67 -1.30
N PRO A 185 21.18 -23.50 -0.83
CA PRO A 185 21.97 -22.30 -1.10
C PRO A 185 22.23 -22.06 -2.60
N GLU A 186 22.15 -23.08 -3.44
CA GLU A 186 22.22 -22.96 -4.90
C GLU A 186 21.10 -22.10 -5.52
N LYS A 187 20.00 -21.88 -4.79
CA LYS A 187 18.90 -20.99 -5.18
C LYS A 187 19.10 -19.53 -4.74
N ILE A 188 20.23 -19.21 -4.10
CA ILE A 188 20.57 -17.87 -3.64
C ILE A 188 21.50 -17.22 -4.66
N SER A 189 21.14 -16.02 -5.11
CA SER A 189 21.98 -15.20 -5.98
C SER A 189 22.20 -13.83 -5.35
N THR A 190 23.44 -13.37 -5.27
CA THR A 190 23.70 -12.00 -4.79
C THR A 190 23.27 -11.02 -5.88
N LEU A 191 22.39 -10.07 -5.55
CA LEU A 191 22.02 -9.03 -6.49
C LEU A 191 23.23 -8.13 -6.68
N ARG A 192 23.79 -8.11 -7.90
CA ARG A 192 24.79 -7.11 -8.26
C ARG A 192 24.02 -5.82 -8.62
N PRO A 193 24.37 -4.68 -8.04
CA PRO A 193 23.78 -3.41 -8.46
C PRO A 193 24.05 -3.24 -9.96
N HIS A 194 23.00 -3.10 -10.76
CA HIS A 194 23.12 -2.85 -12.19
C HIS A 194 23.60 -1.40 -12.35
N PRO A 195 24.82 -1.15 -12.86
CA PRO A 195 25.43 0.19 -12.86
C PRO A 195 24.52 1.24 -13.51
N GLU A 196 23.91 0.88 -14.63
CA GLU A 196 22.97 1.74 -15.37
C GLU A 196 21.68 2.05 -14.59
N MET A 197 21.21 1.13 -13.75
CA MET A 197 20.02 1.35 -12.92
C MET A 197 20.31 2.27 -11.74
N VAL A 198 21.53 2.19 -11.19
CA VAL A 198 22.01 3.13 -10.16
C VAL A 198 22.19 4.53 -10.77
N GLU A 199 22.75 4.63 -11.97
CA GLU A 199 22.86 5.90 -12.70
C GLU A 199 21.49 6.50 -13.01
N GLU A 200 20.54 5.68 -13.49
CA GLU A 200 19.19 6.14 -13.82
C GLU A 200 18.40 6.57 -12.58
N LEU A 201 18.49 5.83 -11.48
CA LEU A 201 17.87 6.21 -10.20
C LEU A 201 18.52 7.48 -9.63
N THR A 202 19.84 7.62 -9.76
CA THR A 202 20.55 8.84 -9.34
C THR A 202 20.14 10.04 -10.21
N ARG A 203 19.98 9.84 -11.52
CA ARG A 203 19.50 10.87 -12.46
C ARG A 203 18.08 11.30 -12.11
N ARG A 204 17.16 10.35 -11.89
CA ARG A 204 15.79 10.61 -11.47
C ARG A 204 15.72 11.32 -10.12
N ALA A 205 16.52 10.90 -9.15
CA ALA A 205 16.59 11.57 -7.84
C ALA A 205 17.05 13.03 -7.97
N ARG A 206 18.05 13.31 -8.82
CA ARG A 206 18.49 14.70 -9.11
C ARG A 206 17.39 15.52 -9.79
N MET A 207 16.65 14.95 -10.73
CA MET A 207 15.54 15.63 -11.39
C MET A 207 14.42 15.96 -10.39
N LEU A 208 14.06 15.00 -9.53
CA LEU A 208 13.05 15.22 -8.48
C LEU A 208 13.49 16.27 -7.47
N MET A 209 14.77 16.29 -7.07
CA MET A 209 15.33 17.34 -6.21
C MET A 209 15.23 18.73 -6.86
N ALA A 210 15.55 18.86 -8.14
CA ALA A 210 15.44 20.12 -8.88
C ALA A 210 13.98 20.60 -9.02
N GLU A 211 13.03 19.68 -9.23
CA GLU A 211 11.60 20.00 -9.22
C GLU A 211 11.12 20.46 -7.84
N LEU A 212 11.65 19.85 -6.77
CA LEU A 212 11.35 20.25 -5.39
C LEU A 212 11.92 21.63 -5.06
N GLU A 213 13.16 21.93 -5.48
CA GLU A 213 13.79 23.24 -5.35
C GLU A 213 12.98 24.32 -6.08
N CYS A 214 12.56 24.06 -7.33
CA CYS A 214 11.68 24.96 -8.09
C CYS A 214 10.33 25.21 -7.38
N LEU A 215 9.75 24.17 -6.76
CA LEU A 215 8.51 24.30 -6.00
C LEU A 215 8.70 25.12 -4.72
N VAL A 216 9.83 24.96 -4.03
CA VAL A 216 10.20 25.74 -2.83
C VAL A 216 10.43 27.20 -3.18
N GLU A 217 11.11 27.51 -4.28
CA GLU A 217 11.30 28.88 -4.78
C GLU A 217 9.98 29.53 -5.15
N ARG A 218 9.07 28.81 -5.83
CA ARG A 218 7.72 29.31 -6.17
C ARG A 218 6.87 29.57 -4.93
N LEU A 219 7.00 28.75 -3.89
CA LEU A 219 6.33 28.96 -2.62
C LEU A 219 6.93 30.14 -1.83
N HIS A 220 8.25 30.36 -1.91
CA HIS A 220 8.91 31.55 -1.35
C HIS A 220 8.47 32.83 -2.07
N LEU A 221 8.42 32.81 -3.40
CA LEU A 221 7.93 33.95 -4.22
C LEU A 221 6.43 34.21 -4.01
N GLY A 222 5.65 33.17 -3.68
CA GLY A 222 4.24 33.31 -3.29
C GLY A 222 4.01 33.83 -1.86
N TRP A 223 5.04 33.94 -1.03
CA TRP A 223 4.97 34.51 0.32
C TRP A 223 5.29 36.01 0.36
N GLU A 224 5.86 36.57 -0.72
CA GLU A 224 6.04 38.03 -0.85
C GLU A 224 4.77 38.77 -1.29
N GLU A 225 3.69 38.06 -1.67
CA GLU A 225 2.35 38.65 -1.87
C GLU A 225 1.47 38.55 -0.60
N ARG A 226 1.89 39.27 0.43
CA ARG A 226 1.04 39.78 1.53
C ARG A 226 1.43 41.26 1.67
N VAL A 227 0.61 42.29 1.50
CA VAL A 227 -0.84 42.53 1.69
C VAL A 227 -1.11 43.93 1.11
N GLU A 228 -2.33 44.21 0.61
CA GLU A 228 -3.03 45.45 0.99
C GLU A 228 -4.53 45.15 1.15
N ILE A 229 -5.01 45.16 2.40
CA ILE A 229 -6.44 45.32 2.69
C ILE A 229 -6.70 46.82 2.68
N PRO A 230 -7.54 47.34 1.76
CA PRO A 230 -7.87 48.75 1.77
C PRO A 230 -8.58 49.14 3.08
N PRO A 231 -8.21 50.26 3.70
CA PRO A 231 -8.72 50.67 5.02
C PRO A 231 -10.23 50.98 5.08
N PHE A 232 -10.96 50.97 3.95
CA PHE A 232 -12.41 51.23 3.95
C PHE A 232 -13.27 50.05 4.44
N LEU A 233 -12.68 48.86 4.65
CA LEU A 233 -13.40 47.67 5.15
C LEU A 233 -13.27 47.47 6.68
N LEU A 234 -12.50 48.32 7.37
CA LEU A 234 -12.45 48.37 8.84
C LEU A 234 -13.34 49.54 9.30
N GLY A 235 -14.59 49.22 9.63
CA GLY A 235 -15.69 50.19 9.70
C GLY A 235 -15.57 51.36 10.69
N SER A 236 -16.37 52.39 10.42
CA SER A 236 -16.88 53.38 11.37
C SER A 236 -18.36 53.56 10.98
N GLY A 237 -19.37 53.40 11.83
CA GLY A 237 -19.40 53.79 13.23
C GLY A 237 -19.83 55.24 13.36
N THR A 238 -21.06 55.56 12.94
CA THR A 238 -22.04 56.41 13.63
C THR A 238 -23.43 56.02 13.15
#